data_AF-X0ZM69-F1
#
_entry.id   AF-X0ZM69-F1
#
_cell.length_a   1.000
_cell.length_b   1.000
_cell.length_c   1.000
_cell.angle_alpha   90.00
_cell.angle_beta   90.00
_cell.angle_gamma   90.00
#
_symmetry.space_group_name_H-M   'P 1'
#
loop_
_entity.id
_entity.type
_entity.pdbx_description
1 polymer ?
#
loop_
_entity_poly.entity_id
_entity_poly.type
_entity_poly.pdbx_seq_one_letter_code
_entity_poly.pdbx_strand_id
1 'polypeptide(L)'
;SHELWLKNPRLLQHYQERFRHILVDEFQDTNTIQYAWVKMLAGDAGTVMIVGDDDQSIYGWRGAKIENLHRFERDYSDTKTIRLEQNYRSTATILKASNALIANNADRLGKSLWTEGNEGEPISVYAAFNEIDESRFIVSRIEDWLRIGNKRSDVAILYRSNAQSRVLEETLLRAGMPYLVYGGFRFFDRAEIKDVMAYLRLTNNRDDDTAFERVVNTPTRGIGNKTISEVRLIARERQLSLWQAAKEIIQDKSLSLRAHNALTAFLTLLDEISNA
;
A
#
# COMPACT_ATOMS: atom_id res chain seq x y z
N SER A 1 1.01 -4.73 16.77
CA SER A 1 0.86 -3.60 17.72
C SER A 1 -0.33 -3.79 18.65
N HIS A 2 -1.53 -4.12 18.15
CA HIS A 2 -2.72 -4.32 19.00
C HIS A 2 -2.50 -5.30 20.17
N GLU A 3 -1.95 -6.49 19.91
CA GLU A 3 -1.63 -7.46 20.97
C GLU A 3 -0.54 -6.98 21.95
N LEU A 4 0.42 -6.18 21.49
CA LEU A 4 1.52 -5.70 22.32
C LEU A 4 0.97 -4.82 23.45
N TRP A 5 0.03 -3.93 23.14
CA TRP A 5 -0.55 -3.02 24.12
C TRP A 5 -1.55 -3.72 25.04
N LEU A 6 -2.32 -4.67 24.52
CA LEU A 6 -3.16 -5.53 25.36
C LEU A 6 -2.35 -6.29 26.41
N LYS A 7 -1.15 -6.75 26.05
CA LYS A 7 -0.27 -7.53 26.94
C LYS A 7 0.70 -6.65 27.74
N ASN A 8 0.75 -5.34 27.52
CA ASN A 8 1.66 -4.43 28.20
C ASN A 8 0.97 -3.11 28.61
N PRO A 9 0.28 -3.10 29.77
CA PRO A 9 -0.50 -1.94 30.23
C PRO A 9 0.33 -0.67 30.45
N ARG A 10 1.58 -0.81 30.92
CA ARG A 10 2.47 0.35 31.13
C ARG A 10 2.80 1.06 29.82
N LEU A 11 3.05 0.28 28.76
CA LEU A 11 3.32 0.84 27.44
C LEU A 11 2.07 1.50 26.85
N LEU A 12 0.90 0.89 27.04
CA LEU A 12 -0.37 1.49 26.62
C LEU A 12 -0.60 2.83 27.33
N GLN A 13 -0.45 2.88 28.65
CA GLN A 13 -0.60 4.10 29.44
C GLN A 13 0.32 5.22 28.95
N HIS A 14 1.60 4.92 28.68
CA HIS A 14 2.54 5.88 28.13
C HIS A 14 2.02 6.54 26.84
N TYR A 15 1.45 5.76 25.93
CA TYR A 15 0.90 6.30 24.68
C TYR A 15 -0.44 7.00 24.85
N GLN A 16 -1.30 6.54 25.75
CA GLN A 16 -2.56 7.23 26.09
C GLN A 16 -2.27 8.62 26.69
N GLU A 17 -1.27 8.73 27.57
CA GLU A 17 -0.84 10.03 28.13
C GLU A 17 -0.27 10.98 27.07
N ARG A 18 0.42 10.41 26.07
CA ARG A 18 1.01 11.19 24.96
C ARG A 18 -0.03 11.61 23.92
N PHE A 19 -0.96 10.73 23.56
CA PHE A 19 -1.93 10.93 22.48
C PHE A 19 -3.32 11.26 23.05
N ARG A 20 -3.42 12.40 23.75
CA ARG A 20 -4.68 12.86 24.32
C ARG A 20 -5.70 13.34 23.29
N HIS A 21 -5.25 13.74 22.11
CA HIS A 21 -6.10 14.14 21.00
C HIS A 21 -5.71 13.33 19.76
N ILE A 22 -6.64 12.53 19.24
CA ILE A 22 -6.41 11.64 18.11
C ILE A 22 -7.28 12.11 16.95
N LEU A 23 -6.65 12.44 15.84
CA LEU A 23 -7.34 12.82 14.61
C LEU A 23 -7.17 11.67 13.61
N VAL A 24 -8.28 11.17 13.07
CA VAL A 24 -8.29 10.09 12.08
C VAL A 24 -8.99 10.58 10.83
N ASP A 25 -8.25 10.68 9.74
CA ASP A 25 -8.77 11.00 8.41
C ASP A 25 -9.11 9.73 7.63
N GLU A 26 -9.92 9.86 6.58
CA GLU A 26 -10.39 8.74 5.72
C GLU A 26 -10.99 7.57 6.52
N PHE A 27 -11.77 7.89 7.56
CA PHE A 27 -12.24 6.91 8.53
C PHE A 27 -13.15 5.83 7.93
N GLN A 28 -13.83 6.13 6.81
CA GLN A 28 -14.68 5.18 6.08
C GLN A 28 -13.91 3.96 5.55
N ASP A 29 -12.58 4.07 5.39
CA ASP A 29 -11.73 3.01 4.86
C ASP A 29 -11.04 2.19 5.97
N THR A 30 -11.41 2.43 7.24
CA THR A 30 -10.86 1.69 8.37
C THR A 30 -11.45 0.29 8.49
N ASN A 31 -10.60 -0.68 8.84
CA ASN A 31 -11.03 -2.03 9.20
C ASN A 31 -11.30 -2.17 10.70
N THR A 32 -11.82 -3.33 11.13
CA THR A 32 -12.17 -3.58 12.53
C THR A 32 -10.98 -3.47 13.50
N ILE A 33 -9.78 -3.88 13.07
CA ILE A 33 -8.58 -3.85 13.92
C ILE A 33 -8.07 -2.42 14.07
N GLN A 34 -8.09 -1.63 13.00
CA GLN A 34 -7.71 -0.21 13.02
C GLN A 34 -8.64 0.57 13.95
N TYR A 35 -9.95 0.32 13.88
CA TYR A 35 -10.90 0.95 14.80
C TYR A 35 -10.65 0.56 16.26
N ALA A 36 -10.46 -0.74 16.54
CA ALA A 36 -10.14 -1.21 17.89
C ALA A 36 -8.83 -0.59 18.43
N TRP A 37 -7.84 -0.39 17.56
CA TRP A 37 -6.58 0.24 17.89
C TRP A 37 -6.74 1.71 18.29
N VAL A 38 -7.55 2.48 17.54
CA VAL A 38 -7.89 3.88 17.89
C VAL A 38 -8.61 3.94 19.24
N LYS A 39 -9.62 3.09 19.47
CA LYS A 39 -10.37 3.05 20.73
C LYS A 39 -9.47 2.75 21.93
N MET A 40 -8.56 1.79 21.79
CA MET A 40 -7.60 1.45 22.84
C MET A 40 -6.64 2.61 23.13
N LEU A 41 -6.15 3.32 22.11
CA LEU A 41 -5.28 4.49 22.32
C LEU A 41 -5.98 5.70 22.91
N ALA A 42 -7.25 5.90 22.58
CA ALA A 42 -8.03 6.96 23.20
C ALA A 42 -8.22 6.67 24.70
N GLY A 43 -8.49 5.41 25.05
CA GLY A 43 -8.83 5.05 26.43
C GLY A 43 -10.02 5.88 26.93
N ASP A 44 -10.06 6.12 28.24
CA ASP A 44 -11.15 6.89 28.85
C ASP A 44 -10.91 8.41 28.84
N ALA A 45 -9.66 8.84 28.64
CA ALA A 45 -9.26 10.25 28.79
C ALA A 45 -8.95 10.95 27.46
N GLY A 46 -8.73 10.21 26.37
CA GLY A 46 -8.41 10.76 25.06
C GLY A 46 -9.65 11.19 24.29
N THR A 47 -9.53 12.27 23.53
CA THR A 47 -10.58 12.73 22.61
C THR A 47 -10.24 12.29 21.19
N VAL A 48 -11.23 11.73 20.49
CA VAL A 48 -11.06 11.30 19.10
C VAL A 48 -11.90 12.19 18.19
N MET A 49 -11.27 12.71 17.13
CA MET A 49 -11.95 13.35 16.02
C MET A 49 -11.75 12.47 14.79
N ILE A 50 -12.85 12.05 14.18
CA ILE A 50 -12.83 11.31 12.92
C ILE A 50 -13.35 12.21 11.79
N VAL A 51 -12.75 12.06 10.63
CA VAL A 51 -13.20 12.66 9.37
C VAL A 51 -13.35 11.52 8.37
N GLY A 52 -14.47 11.52 7.65
CA GLY A 52 -14.73 10.50 6.66
C GLY A 52 -15.99 10.77 5.85
N ASP A 53 -16.11 10.04 4.75
CA ASP A 53 -17.19 10.16 3.79
C ASP A 53 -17.70 8.75 3.42
N ASP A 54 -18.94 8.44 3.80
CA ASP A 54 -19.58 7.16 3.51
C ASP A 54 -19.68 6.85 2.01
N ASP A 55 -19.88 7.86 1.16
CA ASP A 55 -19.97 7.72 -0.29
C ASP A 55 -18.60 7.46 -0.94
N GLN A 56 -17.49 7.64 -0.20
CA GLN A 56 -16.12 7.44 -0.69
C GLN A 56 -15.46 6.15 -0.20
N SER A 57 -16.19 5.25 0.46
CA SER A 57 -15.62 3.96 0.89
C SER A 57 -15.41 3.03 -0.31
N ILE A 58 -14.16 2.88 -0.73
CA ILE A 58 -13.77 2.05 -1.89
C ILE A 58 -12.89 0.85 -1.53
N TYR A 59 -12.50 0.72 -0.25
CA TYR A 59 -11.64 -0.35 0.24
C TYR A 59 -12.38 -1.52 0.92
N GLY A 60 -13.68 -1.70 0.68
CA GLY A 60 -14.46 -2.80 1.25
C GLY A 60 -13.85 -4.20 1.01
N TRP A 61 -13.25 -4.42 -0.16
CA TRP A 61 -12.53 -5.67 -0.50
C TRP A 61 -11.25 -5.91 0.33
N ARG A 62 -10.70 -4.88 0.98
CA ARG A 62 -9.59 -4.98 1.95
C ARG A 62 -10.07 -5.11 3.40
N GLY A 63 -11.38 -5.25 3.61
CA GLY A 63 -11.99 -5.35 4.93
C GLY A 63 -12.29 -4.01 5.60
N ALA A 64 -12.29 -2.90 4.84
CA ALA A 64 -12.86 -1.64 5.33
C ALA A 64 -14.33 -1.84 5.70
N LYS A 65 -14.76 -1.21 6.80
CA LYS A 65 -16.10 -1.32 7.33
C LYS A 65 -16.70 0.04 7.53
N ILE A 66 -17.59 0.43 6.64
CA ILE A 66 -18.37 1.67 6.75
C ILE A 66 -19.20 1.71 8.04
N GLU A 67 -19.55 0.54 8.58
CA GLU A 67 -20.22 0.38 9.87
C GLU A 67 -19.39 0.93 11.03
N ASN A 68 -18.06 1.09 10.88
CA ASN A 68 -17.23 1.75 11.88
C ASN A 68 -17.66 3.19 12.11
N LEU A 69 -18.11 3.91 11.07
CA LEU A 69 -18.61 5.29 11.20
C LEU A 69 -19.85 5.33 12.10
N HIS A 70 -20.83 4.45 11.84
CA HIS A 70 -22.02 4.31 12.69
C HIS A 70 -21.71 3.76 14.09
N ARG A 71 -20.68 2.91 14.20
CA ARG A 71 -20.24 2.37 15.48
C ARG A 71 -19.55 3.42 16.33
N PHE A 72 -18.85 4.37 15.72
CA PHE A 72 -18.23 5.48 16.42
C PHE A 72 -19.27 6.30 17.20
N GLU A 73 -20.38 6.67 16.55
CA GLU A 73 -21.48 7.42 17.21
C GLU A 73 -22.10 6.64 18.39
N ARG A 74 -22.10 5.30 18.34
CA ARG A 74 -22.59 4.44 19.44
C ARG A 74 -21.57 4.28 20.56
N ASP A 75 -20.30 4.13 20.23
CA ASP A 75 -19.23 3.88 21.19
C ASP A 75 -18.80 5.17 21.91
N TYR A 76 -19.00 6.34 21.30
CA TYR A 76 -18.73 7.66 21.85
C TYR A 76 -20.05 8.45 21.94
N SER A 77 -20.78 8.30 23.04
CA SER A 77 -22.13 8.85 23.20
C SER A 77 -22.22 10.37 23.17
N ASP A 78 -21.13 11.08 23.53
CA ASP A 78 -21.04 12.55 23.48
C ASP A 78 -20.44 13.08 22.16
N THR A 79 -20.59 12.33 21.06
CA THR A 79 -20.05 12.73 19.75
C THR A 79 -20.83 13.91 19.18
N LYS A 80 -20.09 14.97 18.81
CA LYS A 80 -20.62 16.08 18.02
C LYS A 80 -20.39 15.82 16.53
N THR A 81 -21.46 15.54 15.80
CA THR A 81 -21.41 15.37 14.33
C THR A 81 -21.51 16.73 13.63
N ILE A 82 -20.55 17.02 12.75
CA ILE A 82 -20.54 18.22 11.90
C ILE A 82 -20.58 17.76 10.44
N ARG A 83 -21.56 18.23 9.67
CA ARG A 83 -21.70 17.93 8.24
C ARG A 83 -21.13 19.08 7.42
N LEU A 84 -20.18 18.78 6.54
CA LEU A 84 -19.61 19.74 5.60
C LEU A 84 -20.22 19.47 4.22
N GLU A 85 -21.19 20.28 3.81
CA GLU A 85 -21.95 20.07 2.57
C GLU A 85 -21.50 20.99 1.42
N GLN A 86 -20.72 22.04 1.73
CA GLN A 86 -20.16 22.91 0.72
C GLN A 86 -18.88 22.30 0.11
N ASN A 87 -18.91 22.07 -1.21
CA ASN A 87 -17.78 21.62 -1.99
C ASN A 87 -17.02 22.81 -2.58
N TYR A 88 -15.72 22.90 -2.26
CA TYR A 88 -14.82 23.95 -2.74
C TYR A 88 -13.92 23.51 -3.90
N ARG A 89 -14.00 22.25 -4.33
CA ARG A 89 -13.06 21.65 -5.31
C ARG A 89 -13.60 21.66 -6.73
N SER A 90 -14.87 21.33 -6.89
CA SER A 90 -15.47 21.00 -8.18
C SER A 90 -16.46 22.08 -8.61
N THR A 91 -16.58 22.28 -9.93
CA THR A 91 -17.59 23.16 -10.53
C THR A 91 -18.99 22.61 -10.31
N ALA A 92 -20.01 23.46 -10.45
CA ALA A 92 -21.39 23.02 -10.25
C ALA A 92 -21.80 21.90 -11.22
N THR A 93 -21.31 21.91 -12.46
CA THR A 93 -21.59 20.85 -13.45
C THR A 93 -21.05 19.49 -13.01
N ILE A 94 -19.81 19.42 -12.53
CA ILE A 94 -19.21 18.18 -12.01
C ILE A 94 -19.97 17.69 -10.78
N LEU A 95 -20.28 18.61 -9.85
CA LEU A 95 -20.96 18.26 -8.61
C LEU A 95 -22.38 17.74 -8.85
N LYS A 96 -23.14 18.36 -9.77
CA LYS A 96 -24.47 17.89 -10.19
C LYS A 96 -24.40 16.46 -10.73
N ALA A 97 -23.43 16.14 -11.59
CA ALA A 97 -23.26 14.80 -12.14
C ALA A 97 -22.88 13.78 -11.05
N SER A 98 -21.97 14.13 -10.15
CA SER A 98 -21.60 13.26 -9.02
C SER A 98 -22.78 13.00 -8.08
N ASN A 99 -23.56 14.03 -7.73
CA ASN A 99 -24.76 13.90 -6.90
C ASN A 99 -25.83 13.02 -7.57
N ALA A 100 -26.05 13.18 -8.88
CA ALA A 100 -26.99 12.36 -9.64
C ALA A 100 -26.55 10.89 -9.70
N LEU A 101 -25.25 10.63 -9.85
CA LEU A 101 -24.70 9.27 -9.86
C LEU A 101 -24.90 8.58 -8.50
N ILE A 102 -24.48 9.23 -7.42
CA ILE A 102 -24.50 8.64 -6.07
C ILE A 102 -25.92 8.48 -5.50
N ALA A 103 -26.90 9.23 -6.00
CA ALA A 103 -28.32 9.09 -5.63
C ALA A 103 -28.91 7.70 -5.95
N ASN A 104 -28.25 6.91 -6.80
CA ASN A 104 -28.68 5.54 -7.13
C ASN A 104 -28.29 4.50 -6.05
N ASN A 105 -27.46 4.84 -5.07
CA ASN A 105 -27.08 3.92 -3.99
C ASN A 105 -28.10 3.96 -2.85
N ALA A 106 -28.53 2.78 -2.37
CA ALA A 106 -29.59 2.64 -1.37
C ALA A 106 -29.13 2.90 0.08
N ASP A 107 -27.92 2.49 0.45
CA ASP A 107 -27.42 2.51 1.83
C ASP A 107 -26.50 3.70 2.10
N ARG A 108 -27.07 4.92 2.13
CA ARG A 108 -26.33 6.17 2.32
C ARG A 108 -26.76 6.92 3.59
N LEU A 109 -25.87 7.72 4.17
CA LEU A 109 -26.18 8.62 5.29
C LEU A 109 -27.00 9.87 4.89
N GLY A 110 -27.29 10.04 3.60
CA GLY A 110 -28.20 11.06 3.09
C GLY A 110 -27.64 12.48 3.23
N LYS A 111 -26.61 12.80 2.42
CA LYS A 111 -26.06 14.15 2.29
C LYS A 111 -26.17 14.64 0.84
N SER A 112 -26.30 15.95 0.69
CA SER A 112 -26.31 16.63 -0.61
C SER A 112 -25.25 17.70 -0.64
N LEU A 113 -24.27 17.54 -1.52
CA LEU A 113 -23.19 18.51 -1.67
C LEU A 113 -23.63 19.65 -2.60
N TRP A 114 -23.27 20.88 -2.26
CA TRP A 114 -23.52 22.08 -3.07
C TRP A 114 -22.24 22.91 -3.22
N THR A 115 -22.18 23.86 -4.16
CA THR A 115 -21.00 24.71 -4.36
C THR A 115 -21.40 26.15 -4.71
N GLU A 116 -20.60 27.12 -4.26
CA GLU A 116 -20.64 28.54 -4.68
C GLU A 116 -19.73 28.83 -5.87
N GLY A 117 -19.04 27.80 -6.37
CA GLY A 117 -18.21 27.90 -7.56
C GLY A 117 -19.00 28.23 -8.82
N ASN A 118 -18.28 28.54 -9.90
CA ASN A 118 -18.91 28.73 -11.20
C ASN A 118 -19.52 27.42 -11.75
N GLU A 119 -20.36 27.55 -12.77
CA GLU A 119 -21.01 26.39 -13.39
C GLU A 119 -20.00 25.43 -14.01
N GLY A 120 -18.89 25.96 -14.54
CA GLY A 120 -17.84 25.20 -15.20
C GLY A 120 -18.23 24.73 -16.60
N GLU A 121 -17.32 23.98 -17.23
CA GLU A 121 -17.54 23.44 -18.56
C GLU A 121 -18.41 22.17 -18.53
N PRO A 122 -19.17 21.88 -19.61
CA PRO A 122 -19.90 20.62 -19.76
C PRO A 122 -18.98 19.40 -19.68
N ILE A 123 -19.43 18.35 -18.97
CA ILE A 123 -18.74 17.06 -18.98
C ILE A 123 -18.87 16.44 -20.37
N SER A 124 -17.73 16.17 -21.01
CA SER A 124 -17.67 15.53 -22.32
C SER A 124 -17.51 14.02 -22.18
N VAL A 125 -18.25 13.25 -22.98
CA VAL A 125 -18.13 11.80 -23.09
C VAL A 125 -17.75 11.45 -24.52
N TYR A 126 -16.66 10.71 -24.69
CA TYR A 126 -16.18 10.25 -25.98
C TYR A 126 -16.20 8.71 -26.02
N ALA A 127 -16.95 8.16 -26.97
CA ALA A 127 -16.99 6.72 -27.23
C ALA A 127 -16.01 6.38 -28.35
N ALA A 128 -14.83 5.90 -27.98
CA ALA A 128 -13.80 5.48 -28.93
C ALA A 128 -14.13 4.14 -29.59
N PHE A 129 -13.58 3.88 -30.78
CA PHE A 129 -13.74 2.60 -31.47
C PHE A 129 -12.97 1.45 -30.79
N ASN A 130 -11.81 1.74 -30.21
CA ASN A 130 -10.97 0.80 -29.46
C ASN A 130 -10.05 1.55 -28.47
N GLU A 131 -9.24 0.82 -27.70
CA GLU A 131 -8.35 1.41 -26.70
C GLU A 131 -7.23 2.28 -27.28
N ILE A 132 -6.84 2.07 -28.54
CA ILE A 132 -5.82 2.87 -29.23
C ILE A 132 -6.42 4.21 -29.68
N ASP A 133 -7.66 4.19 -30.14
CA ASP A 133 -8.42 5.39 -30.49
C ASP A 133 -8.69 6.24 -29.24
N GLU A 134 -9.09 5.61 -28.14
CA GLU A 134 -9.26 6.27 -26.83
C GLU A 134 -7.96 6.94 -26.37
N SER A 135 -6.83 6.22 -26.41
CA SER A 135 -5.55 6.75 -25.95
C SER A 135 -5.08 7.93 -26.82
N ARG A 136 -5.26 7.87 -28.14
CA ARG A 136 -4.95 8.97 -29.06
C ARG A 136 -5.83 10.19 -28.81
N PHE A 137 -7.12 9.98 -28.58
CA PHE A 137 -8.03 11.05 -28.22
C PHE A 137 -7.60 11.74 -26.93
N ILE A 138 -7.27 10.97 -25.88
CA ILE A 138 -6.77 11.51 -24.62
C ILE A 138 -5.52 12.36 -24.83
N VAL A 139 -4.50 11.84 -25.54
CA VAL A 139 -3.28 12.61 -25.83
C VAL A 139 -3.59 13.91 -26.56
N SER A 140 -4.45 13.87 -27.60
CA SER A 140 -4.87 15.08 -28.32
C SER A 140 -5.55 16.11 -27.41
N ARG A 141 -6.39 15.68 -26.45
CA ARG A 141 -7.00 16.60 -25.47
C ARG A 141 -5.96 17.23 -24.56
N ILE A 142 -4.94 16.47 -24.14
CA ILE A 142 -3.85 17.01 -23.32
C ILE A 142 -3.03 18.03 -24.13
N GLU A 143 -2.74 17.74 -25.40
CA GLU A 143 -2.05 18.70 -26.29
C GLU A 143 -2.84 19.99 -26.47
N ASP A 144 -4.16 19.91 -26.68
CA ASP A 144 -5.03 21.08 -26.77
C ASP A 144 -5.01 21.90 -25.46
N TRP A 145 -5.04 21.23 -24.30
CA TRP A 145 -4.92 21.85 -22.97
C TRP A 145 -3.58 22.58 -22.79
N LEU A 146 -2.48 21.98 -23.25
CA LEU A 146 -1.16 22.61 -23.21
C LEU A 146 -1.04 23.78 -24.20
N ARG A 147 -1.69 23.70 -25.36
CA ARG A 147 -1.64 24.74 -26.40
C ARG A 147 -2.25 26.07 -25.92
N ILE A 148 -3.25 26.00 -25.05
CA ILE A 148 -3.86 27.19 -24.42
C ILE A 148 -3.07 27.71 -23.20
N GLY A 149 -1.90 27.14 -22.92
CA GLY A 149 -0.96 27.62 -21.89
C GLY A 149 -1.12 26.98 -20.50
N ASN A 150 -2.01 26.00 -20.35
CA ASN A 150 -2.18 25.31 -19.08
C ASN A 150 -1.06 24.28 -18.84
N LYS A 151 -0.93 23.81 -17.60
CA LYS A 151 0.15 22.91 -17.21
C LYS A 151 -0.28 21.45 -17.35
N ARG A 152 0.69 20.63 -17.74
CA ARG A 152 0.56 19.16 -17.73
C ARG A 152 0.31 18.59 -16.34
N SER A 153 0.84 19.23 -15.30
CA SER A 153 0.66 18.84 -13.89
C SER A 153 -0.79 18.90 -13.43
N ASP A 154 -1.64 19.63 -14.16
CA ASP A 154 -3.04 19.85 -13.81
C ASP A 154 -3.95 18.79 -14.44
N VAL A 155 -3.36 17.83 -15.16
CA VAL A 155 -4.06 16.73 -15.83
C VAL A 155 -3.78 15.41 -15.11
N ALA A 156 -4.84 14.67 -14.80
CA ALA A 156 -4.77 13.30 -14.30
C ALA A 156 -5.59 12.37 -15.19
N ILE A 157 -5.06 11.17 -15.45
CA ILE A 157 -5.78 10.08 -16.14
C ILE A 157 -6.10 9.01 -15.10
N LEU A 158 -7.39 8.73 -14.90
CA LEU A 158 -7.88 7.74 -13.95
C LEU A 158 -8.45 6.54 -14.70
N TYR A 159 -8.08 5.34 -14.27
CA TYR A 159 -8.52 4.08 -14.87
C TYR A 159 -8.85 3.05 -13.79
N ARG A 160 -9.65 2.03 -14.15
CA ARG A 160 -10.17 1.05 -13.19
C ARG A 160 -9.12 0.02 -12.77
N SER A 161 -8.24 -0.38 -13.70
CA SER A 161 -7.19 -1.38 -13.45
C SER A 161 -5.85 -0.97 -14.06
N ASN A 162 -4.75 -1.40 -13.42
CA ASN A 162 -3.39 -1.11 -13.90
C ASN A 162 -3.10 -1.68 -15.30
N ALA A 163 -3.84 -2.70 -15.77
CA ALA A 163 -3.66 -3.24 -17.12
C ALA A 163 -3.96 -2.19 -18.20
N GLN A 164 -4.85 -1.22 -17.91
CA GLN A 164 -5.20 -0.15 -18.83
C GLN A 164 -4.09 0.90 -18.99
N SER A 165 -3.15 1.00 -18.03
CA SER A 165 -2.09 2.00 -18.10
C SER A 165 -1.19 1.77 -19.32
N ARG A 166 -0.90 0.52 -19.66
CA ARG A 166 0.07 0.16 -20.70
C ARG A 166 -0.19 0.84 -22.05
N VAL A 167 -1.42 0.80 -22.54
CA VAL A 167 -1.77 1.39 -23.85
C VAL A 167 -1.67 2.91 -23.82
N LEU A 168 -2.05 3.54 -22.70
CA LEU A 168 -1.91 4.97 -22.48
C LEU A 168 -0.43 5.38 -22.43
N GLU A 169 0.39 4.63 -21.68
CA GLU A 169 1.83 4.85 -21.55
C GLU A 169 2.54 4.75 -22.91
N GLU A 170 2.27 3.70 -23.68
CA GLU A 170 2.84 3.53 -25.03
C GLU A 170 2.45 4.70 -25.96
N THR A 171 1.22 5.21 -25.84
CA THR A 171 0.74 6.32 -26.67
C THR A 171 1.36 7.66 -26.24
N LEU A 172 1.44 7.92 -24.92
CA LEU A 172 2.11 9.10 -24.35
C LEU A 172 3.60 9.13 -24.71
N LEU A 173 4.28 7.99 -24.63
CA LEU A 173 5.69 7.84 -25.04
C LEU A 173 5.88 8.18 -26.53
N ARG A 174 5.02 7.63 -27.41
CA ARG A 174 5.10 7.92 -28.86
C ARG A 174 4.87 9.39 -29.19
N ALA A 175 4.00 10.06 -28.43
CA ALA A 175 3.77 11.50 -28.55
C ALA A 175 4.88 12.36 -27.94
N GLY A 176 5.90 11.75 -27.31
CA GLY A 176 6.93 12.48 -26.59
C GLY A 176 6.40 13.22 -25.37
N MET A 177 5.23 12.82 -24.86
CA MET A 177 4.56 13.47 -23.73
C MET A 177 5.06 12.84 -22.43
N PRO A 178 5.77 13.59 -21.56
CA PRO A 178 6.20 13.03 -20.31
C PRO A 178 4.98 12.71 -19.43
N TYR A 179 5.08 11.70 -18.57
CA TYR A 179 3.99 11.28 -17.69
C TYR A 179 4.55 10.67 -16.41
N LEU A 180 3.68 10.48 -15.41
CA LEU A 180 4.01 9.83 -14.15
C LEU A 180 2.94 8.78 -13.84
N VAL A 181 3.37 7.55 -13.55
CA VAL A 181 2.46 6.46 -13.18
C VAL A 181 2.52 6.24 -11.68
N TYR A 182 1.38 6.42 -11.01
CA TYR A 182 1.21 6.04 -9.62
C TYR A 182 0.76 4.59 -9.53
N GLY A 183 1.49 3.77 -8.75
CA GLY A 183 1.14 2.37 -8.54
C GLY A 183 1.54 1.40 -9.68
N GLY A 184 2.39 1.84 -10.62
CA GLY A 184 3.06 0.97 -11.60
C GLY A 184 4.08 0.01 -10.95
N PHE A 185 5.03 -0.52 -11.71
CA PHE A 185 6.06 -1.43 -11.19
C PHE A 185 6.79 -0.79 -10.01
N ARG A 186 6.45 -1.19 -8.78
CA ARG A 186 7.00 -0.58 -7.58
C ARG A 186 8.50 -0.82 -7.58
N PHE A 187 9.27 0.22 -7.27
CA PHE A 187 10.73 0.13 -7.22
C PHE A 187 11.20 -1.05 -6.35
N PHE A 188 10.59 -1.22 -5.18
CA PHE A 188 10.87 -2.33 -4.24
C PHE A 188 10.34 -3.69 -4.68
N ASP A 189 9.54 -3.78 -5.75
CA ASP A 189 9.04 -5.05 -6.27
C ASP A 189 9.99 -5.71 -7.28
N ARG A 190 10.93 -4.94 -7.83
CA ARG A 190 11.93 -5.41 -8.79
C ARG A 190 12.82 -6.48 -8.17
N ALA A 191 13.18 -7.48 -8.97
CA ALA A 191 13.91 -8.65 -8.48
C ALA A 191 15.28 -8.25 -7.90
N GLU A 192 16.01 -7.41 -8.62
CA GLU A 192 17.31 -6.88 -8.23
C GLU A 192 17.25 -6.08 -6.92
N ILE A 193 16.20 -5.28 -6.72
CA ILE A 193 16.01 -4.51 -5.48
C ILE A 193 15.67 -5.45 -4.32
N LYS A 194 14.78 -6.42 -4.53
CA LYS A 194 14.44 -7.41 -3.52
C LYS A 194 15.63 -8.29 -3.13
N ASP A 195 16.53 -8.60 -4.07
CA ASP A 195 17.76 -9.36 -3.79
C ASP A 195 18.70 -8.57 -2.90
N VAL A 196 19.00 -7.31 -3.25
CA VAL A 196 19.83 -6.42 -2.42
C VAL A 196 19.20 -6.24 -1.03
N MET A 197 17.89 -6.01 -0.96
CA MET A 197 17.17 -5.88 0.32
C MET A 197 17.25 -7.15 1.16
N ALA A 198 17.25 -8.33 0.56
CA ALA A 198 17.42 -9.58 1.29
C ALA A 198 18.84 -9.75 1.84
N TYR A 199 19.89 -9.33 1.11
CA TYR A 199 21.24 -9.26 1.69
C TYR A 199 21.30 -8.33 2.91
N LEU A 200 20.74 -7.13 2.80
CA LEU A 200 20.71 -6.15 3.90
C LEU A 200 19.87 -6.64 5.09
N ARG A 201 18.78 -7.38 4.85
CA ARG A 201 18.01 -8.01 5.92
C ARG A 201 18.83 -9.07 6.65
N LEU A 202 19.62 -9.87 5.91
CA LEU A 202 20.49 -10.88 6.52
C LEU A 202 21.68 -10.28 7.28
N THR A 203 22.18 -9.10 6.92
CA THR A 203 23.23 -8.44 7.73
C THR A 203 22.67 -7.95 9.06
N ASN A 204 21.44 -7.44 9.08
CA ASN A 204 20.79 -6.97 10.30
C ASN A 204 20.16 -8.10 11.14
N ASN A 205 19.57 -9.11 10.50
CA ASN A 205 18.91 -10.24 11.16
C ASN A 205 19.24 -11.54 10.42
N ARG A 206 20.13 -12.35 11.02
CA ARG A 206 20.56 -13.65 10.47
C ARG A 206 19.47 -14.71 10.46
N ASP A 207 18.43 -14.56 11.29
CA ASP A 207 17.34 -15.54 11.40
C ASP A 207 16.20 -15.28 10.40
N ASP A 208 16.45 -14.45 9.38
CA ASP A 208 15.50 -14.16 8.32
C ASP A 208 15.52 -15.22 7.21
N ASP A 209 14.81 -16.32 7.46
CA ASP A 209 14.73 -17.45 6.53
C ASP A 209 14.23 -17.04 5.13
N THR A 210 13.30 -16.08 5.07
CA THR A 210 12.75 -15.60 3.78
C THR A 210 13.80 -14.88 2.94
N ALA A 211 14.66 -14.10 3.59
CA ALA A 211 15.78 -13.44 2.94
C ALA A 211 16.86 -14.46 2.56
N PHE A 212 17.17 -15.42 3.46
CA PHE A 212 18.14 -16.49 3.21
C PHE A 212 17.80 -17.27 1.94
N GLU A 213 16.58 -17.80 1.84
CA GLU A 213 16.15 -18.60 0.69
C GLU A 213 16.22 -17.83 -0.63
N ARG A 214 15.95 -16.53 -0.59
CA ARG A 214 15.97 -15.67 -1.77
C ARG A 214 17.38 -15.52 -2.35
N VAL A 215 18.38 -15.32 -1.50
CA VAL A 215 19.72 -14.88 -1.93
C VAL A 215 20.82 -15.91 -1.80
N VAL A 216 20.56 -17.05 -1.13
CA VAL A 216 21.55 -18.13 -0.95
C VAL A 216 22.20 -18.54 -2.27
N ASN A 217 21.43 -18.61 -3.35
CA ASN A 217 21.93 -18.94 -4.70
C ASN A 217 21.71 -17.80 -5.72
N THR A 218 21.56 -16.55 -5.26
CA THR A 218 21.44 -15.37 -6.12
C THR A 218 22.48 -14.32 -5.71
N PRO A 219 23.54 -14.05 -6.50
CA PRO A 219 23.92 -14.70 -7.77
C PRO A 219 24.19 -16.21 -7.64
N THR A 220 24.20 -16.92 -8.77
CA THR A 220 24.37 -18.38 -8.80
C THR A 220 25.71 -18.82 -8.20
N ARG A 221 25.65 -19.67 -7.16
CA ARG A 221 26.81 -20.20 -6.42
C ARG A 221 26.98 -21.71 -6.56
N GLY A 222 26.10 -22.36 -7.31
CA GLY A 222 26.07 -23.82 -7.41
C GLY A 222 25.43 -24.49 -6.19
N ILE A 223 24.62 -23.75 -5.42
CA ILE A 223 23.81 -24.29 -4.32
C ILE A 223 22.49 -24.76 -4.94
N GLY A 224 22.34 -26.08 -5.10
CA GLY A 224 21.17 -26.68 -5.72
C GLY A 224 20.01 -26.91 -4.75
N ASN A 225 18.83 -27.24 -5.30
CA ASN A 225 17.62 -27.53 -4.52
C ASN A 225 17.82 -28.64 -3.48
N LYS A 226 18.65 -29.66 -3.77
CA LYS A 226 18.95 -30.74 -2.82
C LYS A 226 19.61 -30.20 -1.54
N THR A 227 20.63 -29.36 -1.69
CA THR A 227 21.34 -28.74 -0.55
C THR A 227 20.41 -27.87 0.27
N ILE A 228 19.56 -27.06 -0.38
CA ILE A 228 18.58 -26.22 0.34
C ILE A 228 17.56 -27.08 1.10
N SER A 229 17.10 -28.18 0.50
CA SER A 229 16.19 -29.12 1.17
C SER A 229 16.82 -29.79 2.38
N GLU A 230 18.10 -30.15 2.34
CA GLU A 230 18.83 -30.71 3.49
C GLU A 230 18.99 -29.67 4.61
N VAL A 231 19.32 -28.41 4.29
CA VAL A 231 19.35 -27.31 5.26
C VAL A 231 17.97 -27.10 5.90
N ARG A 232 16.90 -27.10 5.10
CA ARG A 232 15.50 -26.99 5.59
C ARG A 232 15.11 -28.13 6.51
N LEU A 233 15.58 -29.34 6.24
CA LEU A 233 15.29 -30.51 7.08
C LEU A 233 15.90 -30.31 8.48
N ILE A 234 17.18 -29.96 8.55
CA ILE A 234 17.89 -29.70 9.82
C ILE A 234 17.24 -28.53 10.58
N ALA A 235 16.93 -27.44 9.89
CA ALA A 235 16.25 -26.28 10.48
C ALA A 235 14.93 -26.68 11.14
N ARG A 236 14.13 -27.52 10.48
CA ARG A 236 12.86 -28.02 11.02
C ARG A 236 13.03 -28.99 12.18
N GLU A 237 13.92 -29.98 12.03
CA GLU A 237 14.15 -31.01 13.06
C GLU A 237 14.69 -30.42 14.36
N ARG A 238 15.58 -29.42 14.25
CA ARG A 238 16.25 -28.80 15.40
C ARG A 238 15.63 -27.48 15.84
N GLN A 239 14.57 -27.02 15.17
CA GLN A 239 13.91 -25.73 15.41
C GLN A 239 14.89 -24.53 15.34
N LEU A 240 15.77 -24.57 14.35
CA LEU A 240 16.77 -23.54 14.09
C LEU A 240 16.38 -22.68 12.88
N SER A 241 16.95 -21.49 12.77
CA SER A 241 16.89 -20.73 11.52
C SER A 241 17.68 -21.42 10.40
N LEU A 242 17.37 -21.13 9.14
CA LEU A 242 18.10 -21.66 8.00
C LEU A 242 19.59 -21.27 8.04
N TRP A 243 19.90 -20.09 8.57
CA TRP A 243 21.28 -19.67 8.79
C TRP A 243 22.01 -20.55 9.79
N GLN A 244 21.39 -20.83 10.94
CA GLN A 244 21.95 -21.71 11.97
C GLN A 244 22.09 -23.15 11.46
N ALA A 245 21.06 -23.68 10.79
CA ALA A 245 21.10 -25.00 10.16
C ALA A 245 22.18 -25.10 9.07
N ALA A 246 22.40 -24.02 8.30
CA ALA A 246 23.49 -23.95 7.33
C ALA A 246 24.87 -24.00 8.00
N LYS A 247 25.05 -23.40 9.19
CA LYS A 247 26.30 -23.54 9.95
C LYS A 247 26.51 -24.97 10.46
N GLU A 248 25.45 -25.60 10.97
CA GLU A 248 25.53 -26.97 11.48
C GLU A 248 25.83 -27.99 10.38
N ILE A 249 25.14 -27.92 9.24
CA ILE A 249 25.34 -28.88 8.14
C ILE A 249 26.77 -28.80 7.56
N ILE A 250 27.38 -27.61 7.61
CA ILE A 250 28.78 -27.39 7.23
C ILE A 250 29.70 -28.10 8.23
N GLN A 251 29.45 -27.94 9.54
CA GLN A 251 30.24 -28.59 10.59
C GLN A 251 30.14 -30.12 10.53
N ASP A 252 28.94 -30.65 10.27
CA ASP A 252 28.68 -32.09 10.17
C ASP A 252 29.24 -32.73 8.89
N LYS A 253 29.73 -31.93 7.92
CA LYS A 253 30.29 -32.36 6.63
C LYS A 253 29.39 -33.34 5.86
N SER A 254 28.08 -33.22 6.02
CA SER A 254 27.08 -34.10 5.38
C SER A 254 26.78 -33.73 3.92
N LEU A 255 27.27 -32.56 3.46
CA LEU A 255 27.14 -32.08 2.09
C LEU A 255 28.26 -32.58 1.16
N SER A 256 27.95 -32.67 -0.13
CA SER A 256 28.99 -32.83 -1.17
C SER A 256 30.01 -31.68 -1.08
N LEU A 257 31.28 -31.94 -1.41
CA LEU A 257 32.36 -30.95 -1.30
C LEU A 257 32.03 -29.62 -2.02
N ARG A 258 31.40 -29.71 -3.20
CA ARG A 258 30.98 -28.53 -3.96
C ARG A 258 29.92 -27.71 -3.22
N ALA A 259 28.89 -28.37 -2.68
CA ALA A 259 27.83 -27.71 -1.94
C ALA A 259 28.33 -27.13 -0.60
N HIS A 260 29.20 -27.86 0.09
CA HIS A 260 29.86 -27.40 1.31
C HIS A 260 30.65 -26.10 1.05
N ASN A 261 31.53 -26.09 0.06
CA ASN A 261 32.34 -24.91 -0.26
C ASN A 261 31.47 -23.71 -0.69
N ALA A 262 30.43 -23.94 -1.48
CA ALA A 262 29.53 -22.88 -1.94
C ALA A 262 28.74 -22.26 -0.78
N LEU A 263 28.22 -23.08 0.13
CA LEU A 263 27.47 -22.62 1.30
C LEU A 263 28.38 -21.88 2.28
N THR A 264 29.58 -22.40 2.55
CA THR A 264 30.59 -21.73 3.38
C THR A 264 30.95 -20.36 2.82
N ALA A 265 31.25 -20.27 1.51
CA ALA A 265 31.57 -19.00 0.87
C ALA A 265 30.42 -17.98 0.96
N PHE A 266 29.16 -18.44 0.87
CA PHE A 266 28.00 -17.57 1.05
C PHE A 266 27.90 -17.02 2.48
N LEU A 267 28.08 -17.86 3.50
CA LEU A 267 28.05 -17.41 4.90
C LEU A 267 29.21 -16.43 5.19
N THR A 268 30.42 -16.73 4.71
CA THR A 268 31.58 -15.84 4.86
C THR A 268 31.35 -14.49 4.20
N LEU A 269 30.84 -14.46 2.96
CA LEU A 269 30.51 -13.22 2.26
C LEU A 269 29.55 -12.35 3.09
N LEU A 270 28.52 -12.97 3.68
CA LEU A 270 27.54 -12.25 4.49
C LEU A 270 28.14 -11.73 5.79
N ASP A 271 29.09 -12.44 6.39
CA ASP A 271 29.86 -11.97 7.55
C ASP A 271 30.79 -10.81 7.18
N GLU A 272 31.42 -10.84 6.01
CA GLU A 272 32.22 -9.71 5.49
C GLU A 272 31.36 -8.46 5.25
N ILE A 273 30.19 -8.61 4.61
CA ILE A 273 29.28 -7.47 4.36
C ILE A 273 28.77 -6.87 5.69
N SER A 274 28.55 -7.69 6.72
CA SER A 274 28.07 -7.21 8.02
C SER A 274 29.13 -6.48 8.84
N ASN A 275 30.40 -6.74 8.57
CA ASN A 275 31.54 -6.17 9.29
C ASN A 275 32.19 -4.97 8.56
N ALA A 276 31.71 -4.66 7.36
CA ALA A 276 32.13 -3.51 6.55
C ALA A 276 31.29 -2.27 6.88
#